data_AF-D7FW13-F1
#
_entry.id   AF-D7FW13-F1
#
_cell.length_a   1.000
_cell.length_b   1.000
_cell.length_c   1.000
_cell.angle_alpha   90.00
_cell.angle_beta   90.00
_cell.angle_gamma   90.00
#
_symmetry.space_group_name_H-M   'P 1'
#
loop_
_entity.id
_entity.type
_entity.pdbx_description
1 polymer ?
#
loop_
_entity_poly.entity_id
_entity_poly.type
_entity_poly.pdbx_seq_one_letter_code
_entity_poly.pdbx_strand_id
1 'polypeptide(L)'
;MATTEEDRPLMQRLRSPGAADASPGAGRALKPLPFSLKGFLTTFFAVLFLFLLAAMASRVIKWASDDSLTAERVEYSLDGAEGTRLSGLVNPNNGSHPTLTTTADCTGDTHLPVLGGVDVVAYWTLPAGSKPVFGTPNLVSLFGDYRFYFSSIENLRTFESDPVRYIPAWGGFCSYGVAAETFWRPDILGPFGDPSKWLILPGDGKLHVFRSERPMTKFLLAPGENLEAGDAIWNGWFPAERGGAAPLNTACLCSEEMCVNG
;
A
#
# COMPACT_ATOMS: atom_id res chain seq x y z
N MET A 1 5.51 21.39 -85.50
CA MET A 1 5.66 20.19 -84.66
C MET A 1 4.54 20.28 -83.63
N ALA A 2 3.40 19.60 -83.83
CA ALA A 2 3.19 18.15 -83.74
C ALA A 2 3.19 17.71 -82.25
N THR A 3 2.06 17.47 -81.57
CA THR A 3 1.05 16.38 -81.67
C THR A 3 1.59 15.01 -81.24
N THR A 4 0.89 14.12 -80.52
CA THR A 4 -0.54 14.03 -80.09
C THR A 4 -0.68 14.26 -78.54
N GLU A 5 -1.75 14.01 -77.75
CA GLU A 5 -2.94 13.09 -77.76
C GLU A 5 -2.57 11.58 -77.66
N GLU A 6 -3.38 10.62 -77.15
CA GLU A 6 -4.71 10.54 -76.49
C GLU A 6 -4.53 10.14 -74.98
N ASP A 7 -5.52 9.88 -74.09
CA ASP A 7 -6.94 9.51 -74.24
C ASP A 7 -7.82 9.92 -73.02
N ARG A 8 -9.14 9.70 -73.10
CA ARG A 8 -10.23 10.00 -72.13
C ARG A 8 -11.30 8.87 -72.20
N PRO A 9 -12.52 9.01 -71.63
CA PRO A 9 -12.99 9.77 -70.47
C PRO A 9 -13.38 8.80 -69.31
N LEU A 10 -13.90 9.21 -68.15
CA LEU A 10 -15.31 9.51 -67.80
C LEU A 10 -15.33 9.77 -66.27
N MET A 11 -16.22 10.53 -65.65
CA MET A 11 -17.28 11.44 -66.13
C MET A 11 -17.49 12.57 -65.11
N GLN A 12 -17.91 13.75 -65.54
CA GLN A 12 -18.22 14.88 -64.66
C GLN A 12 -19.25 15.80 -65.32
N ARG A 13 -20.44 16.01 -64.72
CA ARG A 13 -21.34 17.14 -65.01
C ARG A 13 -22.16 17.56 -63.78
N LEU A 14 -21.62 18.49 -62.99
CA LEU A 14 -22.45 19.39 -62.18
C LEU A 14 -23.02 20.48 -63.09
N ARG A 15 -24.31 20.80 -62.95
CA ARG A 15 -24.92 22.04 -63.47
C ARG A 15 -26.02 22.52 -62.53
N SER A 16 -25.81 23.70 -61.95
CA SER A 16 -26.90 24.52 -61.39
C SER A 16 -27.75 25.11 -62.52
N PRO A 17 -28.98 25.51 -62.22
CA PRO A 17 -29.29 26.95 -62.27
C PRO A 17 -30.01 27.41 -60.99
N GLY A 18 -30.28 28.71 -60.86
CA GLY A 18 -30.95 29.29 -59.69
C GLY A 18 -31.99 30.36 -60.04
N ALA A 19 -32.74 30.75 -59.00
CA ALA A 19 -33.65 31.91 -58.89
C ALA A 19 -34.88 32.01 -59.83
N ALA A 20 -36.06 31.90 -59.21
CA ALA A 20 -37.31 32.59 -59.58
C ALA A 20 -38.26 32.62 -58.36
N ASP A 21 -39.14 33.62 -58.27
CA ASP A 21 -39.92 33.95 -57.07
C ASP A 21 -41.26 33.21 -56.90
N ALA A 22 -41.73 33.11 -55.64
CA ALA A 22 -43.15 33.00 -55.29
C ALA A 22 -43.42 33.55 -53.88
N SER A 23 -44.59 34.15 -53.67
CA SER A 23 -45.03 34.74 -52.37
C SER A 23 -46.22 33.94 -51.76
N PRO A 24 -46.89 34.35 -50.66
CA PRO A 24 -47.04 33.44 -49.51
C PRO A 24 -48.42 32.77 -49.39
N GLY A 25 -48.44 31.59 -48.75
CA GLY A 25 -49.66 30.86 -48.37
C GLY A 25 -49.64 30.45 -46.89
N ALA A 26 -50.78 30.51 -46.20
CA ALA A 26 -50.85 30.40 -44.74
C ALA A 26 -50.76 28.96 -44.21
N GLY A 27 -49.83 28.72 -43.28
CA GLY A 27 -49.69 27.48 -42.51
C GLY A 27 -49.98 27.69 -41.02
N ARG A 28 -50.77 26.79 -40.40
CA ARG A 28 -51.23 26.87 -39.01
C ARG A 28 -50.05 26.87 -38.01
N ALA A 29 -49.96 27.89 -37.16
CA ALA A 29 -48.99 27.91 -36.07
C ALA A 29 -49.41 26.97 -34.92
N LEU A 30 -48.54 26.01 -34.58
CA LEU A 30 -48.64 25.22 -33.35
C LEU A 30 -48.03 26.02 -32.19
N LYS A 31 -48.75 26.14 -31.07
CA LYS A 31 -48.21 26.75 -29.85
C LYS A 31 -47.20 25.81 -29.18
N PRO A 32 -46.00 26.27 -28.78
CA PRO A 32 -45.08 25.45 -27.99
C PRO A 32 -45.65 25.22 -26.58
N LEU A 33 -45.40 24.02 -26.02
CA LEU A 33 -45.76 23.69 -24.64
C LEU A 33 -44.77 24.31 -23.65
N PRO A 34 -45.22 24.87 -22.51
CA PRO A 34 -44.36 25.61 -21.58
C PRO A 34 -43.66 24.69 -20.57
N PHE A 35 -42.81 23.77 -21.04
CA PHE A 35 -42.00 22.90 -20.16
C PHE A 35 -40.49 23.11 -20.37
N SER A 36 -39.86 23.78 -19.39
CA SER A 36 -38.43 24.02 -19.38
C SER A 36 -37.68 22.76 -18.92
N LEU A 37 -37.06 22.06 -19.88
CA LEU A 37 -36.31 20.81 -19.64
C LEU A 37 -35.22 20.97 -18.56
N LYS A 38 -34.65 22.18 -18.42
CA LYS A 38 -33.64 22.51 -17.41
C LYS A 38 -34.14 22.32 -15.97
N GLY A 39 -35.42 22.59 -15.68
CA GLY A 39 -35.98 22.45 -14.33
C GLY A 39 -36.27 21.01 -13.91
N PHE A 40 -36.54 20.13 -14.89
CA PHE A 40 -36.81 18.71 -14.62
C PHE A 40 -35.49 17.95 -14.37
N LEU A 41 -34.41 18.30 -15.08
CA LEU A 41 -33.12 17.64 -14.90
C LEU A 41 -32.49 17.96 -13.54
N THR A 42 -32.52 19.23 -13.12
CA THR A 42 -31.95 19.64 -11.82
C THR A 42 -32.70 19.05 -10.63
N THR A 43 -34.03 18.98 -10.69
CA THR A 43 -34.83 18.33 -9.63
C THR A 43 -34.61 16.83 -9.57
N PHE A 44 -34.50 16.14 -10.72
CA PHE A 44 -34.20 14.71 -10.76
C PHE A 44 -32.83 14.38 -10.15
N PHE A 45 -31.78 15.15 -10.50
CA PHE A 45 -30.45 14.96 -9.90
C PHE A 45 -30.41 15.32 -8.41
N ALA A 46 -31.11 16.37 -7.96
CA ALA A 46 -31.17 16.73 -6.54
C ALA A 46 -31.86 15.64 -5.70
N VAL A 47 -32.98 15.08 -6.19
CA VAL A 47 -33.70 13.98 -5.54
C VAL A 47 -32.84 12.71 -5.50
N LEU A 48 -32.17 12.36 -6.61
CA LEU A 48 -31.25 11.21 -6.66
C LEU A 48 -30.07 11.37 -5.69
N PHE A 49 -29.50 12.57 -5.57
CA PHE A 49 -28.41 12.86 -4.64
C PHE A 49 -28.86 12.77 -3.16
N LEU A 50 -30.07 13.25 -2.84
CA LEU A 50 -30.67 13.09 -1.51
C LEU A 50 -30.92 11.61 -1.15
N PHE A 51 -31.42 10.80 -2.10
CA PHE A 51 -31.58 9.36 -1.88
C PHE A 51 -30.22 8.64 -1.70
N LEU A 52 -29.17 9.04 -2.42
CA LEU A 52 -27.83 8.49 -2.26
C LEU A 52 -27.23 8.84 -0.89
N LEU A 53 -27.37 10.11 -0.44
CA LEU A 53 -26.94 10.54 0.90
C LEU A 53 -27.67 9.76 2.01
N ALA A 54 -28.99 9.61 1.89
CA ALA A 54 -29.78 8.81 2.84
C ALA A 54 -29.34 7.33 2.87
N ALA A 55 -29.08 6.74 1.71
CA ALA A 55 -28.61 5.36 1.60
C ALA A 55 -27.20 5.14 2.20
N MET A 56 -26.33 6.15 2.17
CA MET A 56 -25.04 6.11 2.86
C MET A 56 -25.19 6.27 4.37
N ALA A 57 -25.99 7.23 4.84
CA ALA A 57 -26.23 7.44 6.27
C ALA A 57 -26.79 6.18 6.96
N SER A 58 -27.75 5.49 6.33
CA SER A 58 -28.32 4.23 6.84
C SER A 58 -27.31 3.08 6.93
N ARG A 59 -26.21 3.11 6.17
CA ARG A 59 -25.13 2.10 6.27
C ARG A 59 -24.17 2.41 7.42
N VAL A 60 -23.85 3.67 7.67
CA VAL A 60 -23.01 4.10 8.81
C VAL A 60 -23.68 3.75 10.14
N ILE A 61 -24.96 4.05 10.29
CA ILE A 61 -25.71 3.80 11.54
C ILE A 61 -25.74 2.30 11.90
N LYS A 62 -25.82 1.39 10.91
CA LYS A 62 -25.84 -0.06 11.17
C LYS A 62 -24.47 -0.64 11.55
N TRP A 63 -23.36 0.05 11.26
CA TRP A 63 -22.04 -0.38 11.74
C TRP A 63 -21.79 0.01 13.20
N ALA A 64 -22.38 1.13 13.65
CA ALA A 64 -22.15 1.71 14.97
C ALA A 64 -23.09 1.19 16.09
N SER A 65 -23.80 0.06 15.90
CA SER A 65 -24.81 -0.44 16.85
C SER A 65 -24.73 -1.93 17.18
N ASP A 66 -23.64 -2.61 16.83
CA ASP A 66 -23.45 -4.06 17.05
C ASP A 66 -22.26 -4.34 17.99
N ASP A 67 -21.99 -3.40 18.90
CA ASP A 67 -20.88 -3.44 19.87
C ASP A 67 -21.32 -4.14 21.17
N SER A 68 -21.49 -5.46 21.08
CA SER A 68 -21.83 -6.32 22.22
C SER A 68 -20.95 -7.59 22.30
N LEU A 69 -19.67 -7.44 21.98
CA LEU A 69 -18.66 -8.47 22.18
C LEU A 69 -18.03 -8.35 23.57
N THR A 70 -18.56 -9.12 24.53
CA THR A 70 -18.00 -9.25 25.88
C THR A 70 -16.57 -9.78 25.83
N ALA A 71 -15.61 -8.99 26.32
CA ALA A 71 -14.20 -9.36 26.33
C ALA A 71 -13.89 -10.48 27.35
N GLU A 72 -14.04 -11.73 26.92
CA GLU A 72 -13.64 -12.89 27.70
C GLU A 72 -12.11 -13.03 27.72
N ARG A 73 -11.53 -12.97 28.93
CA ARG A 73 -10.07 -13.01 29.14
C ARG A 73 -9.59 -14.46 29.07
N VAL A 74 -9.24 -14.93 27.87
CA VAL A 74 -8.58 -16.23 27.68
C VAL A 74 -7.15 -16.19 28.23
N GLU A 75 -6.95 -16.87 29.36
CA GLU A 75 -5.66 -17.11 29.99
C GLU A 75 -5.01 -18.35 29.35
N TYR A 76 -3.87 -18.17 28.67
CA TYR A 76 -3.19 -19.25 27.93
C TYR A 76 -2.17 -19.98 28.82
N SER A 77 -2.42 -21.26 29.14
CA SER A 77 -1.38 -22.17 29.66
C SER A 77 -0.45 -22.60 28.53
N LEU A 78 0.84 -22.67 28.80
CA LEU A 78 1.88 -23.03 27.83
C LEU A 78 2.55 -24.36 28.20
N ASP A 79 1.82 -25.46 28.00
CA ASP A 79 2.29 -26.81 28.28
C ASP A 79 2.30 -27.68 27.00
N GLY A 80 3.49 -28.15 26.60
CA GLY A 80 3.66 -29.28 25.69
C GLY A 80 3.76 -28.99 24.19
N ALA A 81 5.00 -28.85 23.68
CA ALA A 81 5.32 -29.02 22.25
C ALA A 81 6.77 -29.51 22.06
N GLU A 82 6.98 -30.82 21.97
CA GLU A 82 8.26 -31.39 21.53
C GLU A 82 8.28 -31.49 20.00
N GLY A 83 9.24 -30.83 19.33
CA GLY A 83 9.31 -30.82 17.87
C GLY A 83 10.55 -30.11 17.32
N THR A 84 11.61 -30.87 17.03
CA THR A 84 12.82 -30.38 16.34
C THR A 84 12.49 -29.84 14.93
N ARG A 85 13.23 -28.90 14.33
CA ARG A 85 14.69 -28.67 14.47
C ARG A 85 15.13 -27.25 14.06
N LEU A 86 15.33 -26.33 15.02
CA LEU A 86 15.89 -24.98 14.78
C LEU A 86 17.39 -25.06 14.38
N SER A 87 17.67 -25.24 13.09
CA SER A 87 18.98 -25.64 12.57
C SER A 87 19.74 -24.48 11.92
N GLY A 88 20.04 -23.42 12.68
CA GLY A 88 20.83 -22.29 12.15
C GLY A 88 21.22 -21.20 13.15
N LEU A 89 20.32 -20.82 14.07
CA LEU A 89 20.51 -19.67 14.99
C LEU A 89 20.44 -20.04 16.48
N VAL A 90 20.66 -21.31 16.84
CA VAL A 90 20.61 -21.77 18.24
C VAL A 90 22.03 -21.93 18.81
N ASN A 91 22.38 -21.05 19.74
CA ASN A 91 23.51 -21.26 20.65
C ASN A 91 23.16 -22.42 21.61
N PRO A 92 23.87 -23.56 21.60
CA PRO A 92 23.38 -24.83 22.16
C PRO A 92 23.42 -24.94 23.70
N ASN A 93 23.66 -23.85 24.43
CA ASN A 93 24.09 -23.87 25.84
C ASN A 93 23.10 -23.27 26.87
N ASN A 94 21.85 -22.98 26.53
CA ASN A 94 20.83 -22.72 27.55
C ASN A 94 19.40 -23.10 27.09
N GLY A 95 18.54 -23.45 28.05
CA GLY A 95 17.19 -23.97 27.80
C GLY A 95 16.08 -22.91 27.83
N SER A 96 14.95 -23.26 27.21
CA SER A 96 13.61 -22.66 27.43
C SER A 96 13.51 -21.13 27.43
N HIS A 97 14.17 -20.47 26.48
CA HIS A 97 13.79 -19.16 25.97
C HIS A 97 14.07 -19.13 24.45
N PRO A 98 13.32 -18.36 23.64
CA PRO A 98 13.80 -18.01 22.31
C PRO A 98 15.17 -17.34 22.46
N THR A 99 16.13 -17.71 21.60
CA THR A 99 17.46 -17.08 21.60
C THR A 99 17.27 -15.56 21.51
N LEU A 100 17.90 -14.82 22.43
CA LEU A 100 17.81 -13.36 22.46
C LEU A 100 18.57 -12.81 21.25
N THR A 101 17.88 -12.72 20.11
CA THR A 101 18.43 -12.19 18.87
C THR A 101 18.76 -10.73 19.09
N THR A 102 20.05 -10.39 18.99
CA THR A 102 20.50 -9.03 19.23
C THR A 102 20.21 -8.16 18.01
N THR A 103 20.19 -6.84 18.21
CA THR A 103 20.10 -5.89 17.11
C THR A 103 21.19 -6.11 16.06
N ALA A 104 22.39 -6.52 16.49
CA ALA A 104 23.50 -6.85 15.58
C ALA A 104 23.24 -8.11 14.76
N ASP A 105 22.58 -9.14 15.31
CA ASP A 105 22.19 -10.33 14.55
C ASP A 105 21.13 -10.00 13.48
N CYS A 106 20.23 -9.06 13.77
CA CYS A 106 19.15 -8.67 12.85
C CYS A 106 19.55 -7.68 11.74
N THR A 107 20.57 -6.85 11.97
CA THR A 107 20.90 -5.71 11.08
C THR A 107 22.40 -5.50 10.82
N GLY A 108 23.27 -6.31 11.42
CA GLY A 108 24.73 -6.12 11.36
C GLY A 108 25.38 -6.57 10.05
N ASP A 109 24.78 -7.53 9.35
CA ASP A 109 25.18 -7.87 7.98
C ASP A 109 24.44 -6.97 6.98
N THR A 110 25.18 -6.01 6.42
CA THR A 110 24.72 -5.08 5.38
C THR A 110 25.11 -5.53 3.96
N HIS A 111 25.72 -6.71 3.81
CA HIS A 111 25.79 -7.42 2.52
C HIS A 111 24.46 -8.12 2.21
N LEU A 112 23.72 -8.54 3.24
CA LEU A 112 22.32 -8.91 3.11
C LEU A 112 21.45 -7.67 2.79
N PRO A 113 20.48 -7.78 1.85
CA PRO A 113 19.57 -6.69 1.52
C PRO A 113 18.45 -6.51 2.56
N VAL A 114 18.00 -5.27 2.72
CA VAL A 114 16.88 -4.91 3.61
C VAL A 114 15.61 -5.67 3.21
N LEU A 115 14.85 -6.14 4.21
CA LEU A 115 13.68 -7.01 4.06
C LEU A 115 13.90 -8.25 3.18
N GLY A 116 15.15 -8.75 3.10
CA GLY A 116 15.50 -9.92 2.31
C GLY A 116 15.52 -9.65 0.79
N GLY A 117 15.62 -8.39 0.38
CA GLY A 117 15.71 -8.01 -1.03
C GLY A 117 14.35 -7.82 -1.69
N VAL A 118 13.31 -7.53 -0.91
CA VAL A 118 12.05 -7.01 -1.43
C VAL A 118 12.26 -5.61 -2.01
N ASP A 119 11.71 -5.39 -3.20
CA ASP A 119 11.62 -4.09 -3.83
C ASP A 119 10.63 -3.23 -3.03
N VAL A 120 11.17 -2.35 -2.18
CA VAL A 120 10.33 -1.50 -1.33
C VAL A 120 9.42 -0.59 -2.16
N VAL A 121 9.90 -0.02 -3.26
CA VAL A 121 9.11 0.91 -4.10
C VAL A 121 7.87 0.21 -4.68
N ALA A 122 7.96 -1.09 -4.99
CA ALA A 122 6.84 -1.86 -5.52
C ALA A 122 5.59 -1.81 -4.63
N TYR A 123 5.73 -1.80 -3.30
CA TYR A 123 4.58 -1.73 -2.36
C TYR A 123 3.66 -0.54 -2.61
N TRP A 124 4.17 0.61 -3.08
CA TRP A 124 3.38 1.81 -3.39
C TRP A 124 2.53 1.67 -4.66
N THR A 125 2.64 0.56 -5.39
CA THR A 125 1.82 0.22 -6.57
C THR A 125 1.06 -1.10 -6.45
N LEU A 126 1.38 -1.92 -5.45
CA LEU A 126 0.68 -3.18 -5.16
C LEU A 126 -0.67 -2.93 -4.45
N PRO A 127 -1.71 -3.75 -4.72
CA PRO A 127 -2.87 -3.84 -3.85
C PRO A 127 -2.44 -4.29 -2.43
N ALA A 128 -2.98 -3.66 -1.39
CA ALA A 128 -2.69 -4.03 0.00
C ALA A 128 -2.94 -5.52 0.27
N GLY A 129 -2.04 -6.18 1.01
CA GLY A 129 -2.08 -7.63 1.24
C GLY A 129 -1.59 -8.51 0.08
N SER A 130 -1.11 -7.92 -1.03
CA SER A 130 -0.42 -8.68 -2.08
C SER A 130 0.90 -9.25 -1.58
N LYS A 131 1.37 -10.34 -2.21
CA LYS A 131 2.74 -10.84 -1.97
C LYS A 131 3.78 -9.80 -2.42
N PRO A 132 4.91 -9.68 -1.71
CA PRO A 132 5.96 -8.72 -2.04
C PRO A 132 6.63 -9.09 -3.37
N VAL A 133 7.08 -8.06 -4.10
CA VAL A 133 7.89 -8.23 -5.30
C VAL A 133 9.37 -8.19 -4.89
N PHE A 134 10.12 -9.24 -5.20
CA PHE A 134 11.56 -9.26 -4.92
C PHE A 134 12.36 -8.57 -6.02
N GLY A 135 13.37 -7.81 -5.60
CA GLY A 135 14.36 -7.22 -6.49
C GLY A 135 15.49 -8.19 -6.85
N THR A 136 16.52 -7.68 -7.52
CA THR A 136 17.68 -8.48 -7.95
C THR A 136 19.00 -7.87 -7.50
N PRO A 137 20.07 -8.67 -7.27
CA PRO A 137 21.41 -8.15 -6.97
C PRO A 137 22.07 -7.42 -8.16
N ASN A 138 21.40 -7.33 -9.32
CA ASN A 138 21.85 -6.54 -10.47
C ASN A 138 21.30 -5.10 -10.46
N LEU A 139 20.27 -4.82 -9.64
CA LEU A 139 19.59 -3.53 -9.53
C LEU A 139 19.59 -3.12 -8.06
N VAL A 140 20.66 -2.46 -7.63
CA VAL A 140 20.97 -2.21 -6.22
C VAL A 140 21.23 -0.73 -5.99
N SER A 141 20.67 -0.19 -4.90
CA SER A 141 21.07 1.11 -4.35
C SER A 141 21.47 0.96 -2.87
N LEU A 142 22.10 2.01 -2.33
CA LEU A 142 22.58 2.06 -0.95
C LEU A 142 21.92 3.20 -0.18
N PHE A 143 21.58 2.95 1.08
CA PHE A 143 21.16 3.99 2.03
C PHE A 143 21.93 3.83 3.33
N GLY A 144 22.91 4.70 3.55
CA GLY A 144 24.04 4.37 4.42
C GLY A 144 24.76 3.13 3.88
N ASP A 145 25.10 2.19 4.75
CA ASP A 145 25.71 0.91 4.35
C ASP A 145 24.69 -0.13 3.85
N TYR A 146 23.39 0.08 4.07
CA TYR A 146 22.34 -0.90 3.78
C TYR A 146 22.00 -0.99 2.29
N ARG A 147 21.79 -2.22 1.81
CA ARG A 147 21.44 -2.55 0.42
C ARG A 147 19.94 -2.66 0.21
N PHE A 148 19.45 -2.00 -0.83
CA PHE A 148 18.10 -2.17 -1.34
C PHE A 148 18.17 -2.77 -2.75
N TYR A 149 17.35 -3.79 -3.02
CA TYR A 149 17.27 -4.47 -4.32
C TYR A 149 15.97 -4.09 -5.02
N PHE A 150 16.02 -3.92 -6.34
CA PHE A 150 14.87 -3.50 -7.14
C PHE A 150 14.55 -4.48 -8.26
N SER A 151 13.28 -4.52 -8.64
CA SER A 151 12.70 -5.39 -9.67
C SER A 151 12.72 -4.74 -11.06
N SER A 152 12.84 -3.41 -11.11
CA SER A 152 12.92 -2.60 -12.33
C SER A 152 13.93 -1.46 -12.16
N ILE A 153 14.40 -0.90 -13.29
CA ILE A 153 15.29 0.27 -13.30
C ILE A 153 14.49 1.53 -12.88
N GLU A 154 13.20 1.53 -13.15
CA GLU A 154 12.23 2.56 -12.81
C GLU A 154 12.05 2.65 -11.28
N ASN A 155 11.94 1.51 -10.59
CA ASN A 155 11.87 1.46 -9.13
C ASN A 155 13.20 1.88 -8.49
N LEU A 156 14.33 1.41 -9.02
CA LEU A 156 15.67 1.83 -8.60
C LEU A 156 15.82 3.36 -8.65
N ARG A 157 15.53 3.98 -9.79
CA ARG A 157 15.58 5.44 -9.95
C ARG A 157 14.58 6.19 -9.07
N THR A 158 13.43 5.59 -8.80
CA THR A 158 12.41 6.17 -7.92
C THR A 158 12.91 6.22 -6.48
N PHE A 159 13.53 5.14 -6.00
CA PHE A 159 14.22 5.12 -4.70
C PHE A 159 15.36 6.13 -4.65
N GLU A 160 16.24 6.17 -5.67
CA GLU A 160 17.36 7.11 -5.73
C GLU A 160 16.94 8.59 -5.71
N SER A 161 15.71 8.90 -6.14
CA SER A 161 15.18 10.28 -6.15
C SER A 161 14.64 10.76 -4.79
N ASP A 162 14.20 9.86 -3.91
CA ASP A 162 13.61 10.15 -2.60
C ASP A 162 13.71 8.92 -1.69
N PRO A 163 14.93 8.50 -1.27
CA PRO A 163 15.11 7.20 -0.60
C PRO A 163 14.46 7.17 0.78
N VAL A 164 14.41 8.32 1.46
CA VAL A 164 13.84 8.48 2.82
C VAL A 164 12.37 8.05 2.85
N ARG A 165 11.59 8.37 1.81
CA ARG A 165 10.19 7.97 1.67
C ARG A 165 9.98 6.45 1.59
N TYR A 166 10.96 5.72 1.08
CA TYR A 166 10.87 4.28 0.82
C TYR A 166 11.55 3.41 1.88
N ILE A 167 12.18 4.02 2.89
CA ILE A 167 12.65 3.30 4.07
C ILE A 167 11.43 2.75 4.85
N PRO A 168 11.37 1.45 5.17
CA PRO A 168 10.30 0.90 5.98
C PRO A 168 10.26 1.55 7.38
N ALA A 169 9.06 1.80 7.88
CA ALA A 169 8.85 2.28 9.24
C ALA A 169 9.51 1.34 10.25
N TRP A 170 10.16 1.94 11.26
CA TRP A 170 10.85 1.25 12.34
C TRP A 170 11.75 0.10 11.84
N GLY A 171 12.53 0.40 10.81
CA GLY A 171 13.53 -0.49 10.21
C GLY A 171 12.97 -1.69 9.44
N GLY A 172 11.65 -1.84 9.31
CA GLY A 172 11.04 -3.04 8.73
C GLY A 172 10.93 -4.21 9.71
N PHE A 173 10.95 -3.91 11.01
CA PHE A 173 10.55 -4.85 12.06
C PHE A 173 9.02 -4.86 12.22
N CYS A 174 8.48 -5.84 12.94
CA CYS A 174 7.03 -5.93 13.17
C CYS A 174 6.55 -4.73 14.00
N SER A 175 5.67 -3.95 13.37
CA SER A 175 5.24 -2.63 13.85
C SER A 175 4.46 -2.71 15.16
N TYR A 176 3.63 -3.75 15.35
CA TYR A 176 2.98 -4.00 16.65
C TYR A 176 3.98 -4.35 17.75
N GLY A 177 5.06 -5.07 17.42
CA GLY A 177 6.12 -5.40 18.37
C GLY A 177 6.83 -4.14 18.87
N VAL A 178 7.21 -3.24 17.94
CA VAL A 178 7.84 -1.96 18.30
C VAL A 178 6.88 -1.06 19.11
N ALA A 179 5.61 -0.96 18.72
CA ALA A 179 4.65 -0.04 19.34
C ALA A 179 4.07 -0.52 20.68
N ALA A 180 3.91 -1.83 20.89
CA ALA A 180 3.07 -2.36 21.97
C ALA A 180 3.66 -3.54 22.77
N GLU A 181 4.79 -4.14 22.38
CA GLU A 181 5.38 -5.28 23.10
C GLU A 181 6.59 -4.86 23.95
N THR A 182 6.44 -4.90 25.26
CA THR A 182 7.42 -4.42 26.26
C THR A 182 8.70 -5.27 26.39
N PHE A 183 8.88 -6.27 25.53
CA PHE A 183 10.04 -7.17 25.54
C PHE A 183 11.25 -6.57 24.80
N TRP A 184 11.00 -5.91 23.66
CA TRP A 184 11.99 -5.46 22.69
C TRP A 184 12.75 -4.20 23.13
N ARG A 185 14.01 -4.06 22.68
CA ARG A 185 15.00 -3.10 23.20
C ARG A 185 16.00 -2.71 22.10
N PRO A 186 16.76 -1.60 22.23
CA PRO A 186 17.78 -1.22 21.25
C PRO A 186 18.98 -2.19 21.16
N ASP A 187 19.19 -3.03 22.18
CA ASP A 187 20.19 -4.11 22.23
C ASP A 187 19.61 -5.48 21.81
N ILE A 188 18.31 -5.69 22.04
CA ILE A 188 17.56 -6.91 21.69
C ILE A 188 16.38 -6.50 20.80
N LEU A 189 16.70 -6.01 19.60
CA LEU A 189 15.71 -5.69 18.57
C LEU A 189 15.42 -6.96 17.77
N GLY A 190 14.28 -7.58 18.02
CA GLY A 190 13.88 -8.82 17.33
C GLY A 190 12.37 -9.04 17.09
N PRO A 191 11.47 -8.05 17.01
CA PRO A 191 10.12 -8.30 16.51
C PRO A 191 10.21 -8.60 15.00
N PHE A 192 10.42 -9.86 14.63
CA PHE A 192 10.64 -10.31 13.24
C PHE A 192 9.52 -9.81 12.30
N GLY A 193 9.90 -9.31 11.12
CA GLY A 193 8.95 -8.80 10.10
C GLY A 193 8.74 -9.80 8.95
N ASP A 194 7.48 -10.11 8.59
CA ASP A 194 7.14 -10.86 7.39
C ASP A 194 6.83 -9.87 6.25
N PRO A 195 7.65 -9.78 5.18
CA PRO A 195 7.39 -8.87 4.06
C PRO A 195 6.07 -9.13 3.30
N SER A 196 5.38 -10.25 3.54
CA SER A 196 4.01 -10.48 3.03
C SER A 196 2.90 -9.89 3.90
N LYS A 197 3.22 -9.38 5.10
CA LYS A 197 2.28 -8.80 6.06
C LYS A 197 2.62 -7.33 6.23
N TRP A 198 2.14 -6.51 5.30
CA TRP A 198 2.53 -5.12 5.15
C TRP A 198 1.32 -4.21 4.90
N LEU A 199 1.46 -2.94 5.28
CA LEU A 199 0.51 -1.87 4.97
C LEU A 199 1.28 -0.58 4.71
N ILE A 200 0.77 0.27 3.82
CA ILE A 200 1.14 1.69 3.80
C ILE A 200 0.07 2.42 4.62
N LEU A 201 0.45 2.98 5.77
CA LEU A 201 -0.52 3.58 6.69
C LEU A 201 -0.78 5.05 6.32
N PRO A 202 -2.05 5.49 6.26
CA PRO A 202 -2.38 6.87 5.87
C PRO A 202 -2.11 7.91 6.97
N GLY A 203 -1.76 7.48 8.19
CA GLY A 203 -1.47 8.38 9.31
C GLY A 203 -0.12 9.08 9.20
N ASP A 204 0.90 8.38 8.65
CA ASP A 204 2.26 8.90 8.46
C ASP A 204 2.80 8.72 7.02
N GLY A 205 2.10 7.95 6.18
CA GLY A 205 2.46 7.68 4.78
C GLY A 205 3.55 6.62 4.60
N LYS A 206 4.01 5.95 5.68
CA LYS A 206 5.14 5.01 5.66
C LYS A 206 4.67 3.57 5.39
N LEU A 207 5.61 2.74 4.92
CA LEU A 207 5.46 1.29 4.81
C LEU A 207 5.70 0.63 6.18
N HIS A 208 4.67 0.02 6.75
CA HIS A 208 4.74 -0.79 7.96
C HIS A 208 4.77 -2.29 7.63
N VAL A 209 5.61 -3.03 8.34
CA VAL A 209 5.74 -4.50 8.26
C VAL A 209 5.25 -5.11 9.58
N PHE A 210 4.72 -6.34 9.53
CA PHE A 210 4.16 -7.08 10.66
C PHE A 210 4.67 -8.53 10.68
N ARG A 211 4.65 -9.21 11.84
CA ARG A 211 5.16 -10.60 11.98
C ARG A 211 4.23 -11.64 11.36
N SER A 212 2.92 -11.39 11.44
CA SER A 212 1.83 -12.23 10.96
C SER A 212 0.52 -11.40 10.92
N GLU A 213 -0.59 -12.00 10.52
CA GLU A 213 -1.91 -11.33 10.48
C GLU A 213 -2.33 -10.81 11.87
N ARG A 214 -2.19 -11.63 12.93
CA ARG A 214 -2.61 -11.32 14.31
C ARG A 214 -2.06 -10.00 14.87
N PRO A 215 -0.75 -9.69 14.81
CA PRO A 215 -0.23 -8.38 15.22
C PRO A 215 -0.66 -7.25 14.28
N MET A 216 -0.85 -7.49 12.98
CA MET A 216 -1.38 -6.48 12.05
C MET A 216 -2.81 -6.09 12.43
N THR A 217 -3.71 -7.06 12.65
CA THR A 217 -5.08 -6.80 13.11
C THR A 217 -5.09 -6.07 14.45
N LYS A 218 -4.24 -6.46 15.40
CA LYS A 218 -4.10 -5.78 16.70
C LYS A 218 -3.67 -4.32 16.58
N PHE A 219 -2.70 -4.01 15.70
CA PHE A 219 -2.26 -2.63 15.46
C PHE A 219 -3.39 -1.76 14.92
N LEU A 220 -4.21 -2.32 14.03
CA LEU A 220 -5.37 -1.65 13.41
C LEU A 220 -6.55 -1.41 14.36
N LEU A 221 -6.53 -1.92 15.60
CA LEU A 221 -7.53 -1.56 16.62
C LEU A 221 -7.36 -0.11 17.12
N ALA A 222 -6.13 0.40 17.13
CA ALA A 222 -5.80 1.75 17.61
C ALA A 222 -4.63 2.35 16.79
N PRO A 223 -4.76 2.54 15.48
CA PRO A 223 -3.62 2.80 14.59
C PRO A 223 -2.93 4.13 14.85
N GLY A 224 -3.65 5.17 15.30
CA GLY A 224 -3.04 6.46 15.67
C GLY A 224 -2.20 6.37 16.94
N GLU A 225 -2.74 5.75 17.98
CA GLU A 225 -2.05 5.53 19.26
C GLU A 225 -0.81 4.63 19.09
N ASN A 226 -0.93 3.57 18.29
CA ASN A 226 0.20 2.69 17.98
C ASN A 226 1.27 3.36 17.09
N LEU A 227 0.90 4.30 16.20
CA LEU A 227 1.86 5.12 15.46
C LEU A 227 2.63 6.06 16.40
N GLU A 228 1.92 6.79 17.27
CA GLU A 228 2.54 7.71 18.25
C GLU A 228 3.45 6.98 19.23
N ALA A 229 2.99 5.86 19.80
CA ALA A 229 3.79 5.02 20.69
C ALA A 229 5.01 4.43 19.99
N GLY A 230 4.86 3.90 18.78
CA GLY A 230 5.96 3.31 18.01
C GLY A 230 7.02 4.32 17.58
N ASP A 231 6.63 5.51 17.08
CA ASP A 231 7.58 6.58 16.78
C ASP A 231 8.26 7.09 18.07
N ALA A 232 7.57 7.19 19.20
CA ALA A 232 8.18 7.59 20.48
C ALA A 232 9.21 6.55 20.99
N ILE A 233 8.88 5.26 20.92
CA ILE A 233 9.77 4.15 21.31
C ILE A 233 10.99 4.09 20.39
N TRP A 234 10.78 4.08 19.06
CA TRP A 234 11.84 3.94 18.07
C TRP A 234 12.81 5.12 18.10
N ASN A 235 12.32 6.36 18.21
CA ASN A 235 13.18 7.54 18.32
C ASN A 235 13.90 7.62 19.69
N GLY A 236 13.34 7.04 20.76
CA GLY A 236 14.04 6.89 22.04
C GLY A 236 15.19 5.87 21.99
N TRP A 237 15.00 4.77 21.25
CA TRP A 237 16.02 3.77 20.97
C TRP A 237 17.15 4.33 20.09
N PHE A 238 16.78 4.92 18.94
CA PHE A 238 17.69 5.34 17.87
C PHE A 238 17.53 6.84 17.51
N PRO A 239 17.79 7.77 18.44
CA PRO A 239 17.64 9.21 18.19
C PRO A 239 18.70 9.70 17.19
N ALA A 240 18.24 10.46 16.19
CA ALA A 240 19.08 11.00 15.11
C ALA A 240 20.29 11.82 15.61
N GLU A 241 20.18 12.43 16.79
CA GLU A 241 21.26 13.19 17.45
C GLU A 241 22.51 12.36 17.77
N ARG A 242 22.42 11.02 17.83
CA ARG A 242 23.60 10.14 18.01
C ARG A 242 24.39 9.91 16.71
N GLY A 243 23.97 10.49 15.57
CA GLY A 243 24.73 10.50 14.32
C GLY A 243 24.78 9.19 13.53
N GLY A 244 24.17 8.12 14.03
CA GLY A 244 23.94 6.89 13.29
C GLY A 244 22.54 6.88 12.66
N ALA A 245 22.42 6.30 11.45
CA ALA A 245 21.11 5.97 10.89
C ALA A 245 20.43 4.89 11.75
N ALA A 246 19.10 4.94 11.86
CA ALA A 246 18.34 3.90 12.55
C ALA A 246 18.51 2.54 11.83
N PRO A 247 18.62 1.43 12.55
CA PRO A 247 19.01 0.15 11.97
C PRO A 247 17.88 -0.47 11.14
N LEU A 248 18.24 -1.14 10.04
CA LEU A 248 17.29 -1.72 9.09
C LEU A 248 17.36 -3.25 9.09
N ASN A 249 16.22 -3.90 9.04
CA ASN A 249 16.08 -5.34 9.16
C ASN A 249 16.63 -6.07 7.91
N THR A 250 17.77 -6.75 8.03
CA THR A 250 18.38 -7.55 6.94
C THR A 250 18.26 -9.06 7.18
N ALA A 251 18.12 -9.51 8.43
CA ALA A 251 18.12 -10.94 8.78
C ALA A 251 16.92 -11.42 9.63
N CYS A 252 16.26 -10.55 10.40
CA CYS A 252 15.15 -10.94 11.30
C CYS A 252 13.80 -10.91 10.58
N LEU A 253 13.67 -11.83 9.62
CA LEU A 253 12.55 -11.93 8.71
C LEU A 253 11.69 -13.16 8.99
N CYS A 254 10.38 -12.99 8.86
CA CYS A 254 9.39 -14.05 8.99
C CYS A 254 8.86 -14.51 7.63
N SER A 255 8.26 -15.69 7.63
CA SER A 255 7.42 -16.20 6.55
C SER A 255 6.24 -16.97 7.13
N GLU A 256 5.26 -17.28 6.27
CA GLU A 256 4.10 -18.12 6.60
C GLU A 256 4.48 -19.54 7.08
N GLU A 257 5.72 -19.99 6.81
CA GLU A 257 6.26 -21.27 7.30
C GLU A 257 7.07 -21.10 8.60
N MET A 258 7.83 -20.01 8.73
CA MET A 258 8.76 -19.79 9.85
C MET A 258 8.09 -19.25 11.12
N CYS A 259 7.02 -18.44 11.00
CA CYS A 259 6.49 -17.64 12.11
C CYS A 259 5.00 -17.86 12.43
N VAL A 260 4.36 -18.87 11.85
CA VAL A 260 2.98 -19.26 12.21
C VAL A 260 2.93 -20.13 13.47
N ASN A 261 4.07 -20.73 13.87
CA ASN A 261 4.16 -21.73 14.95
C ASN A 261 4.85 -21.22 16.23
N GLY A 262 4.88 -19.90 16.49
CA GLY A 262 5.45 -19.32 17.73
C GLY A 262 5.48 -17.81 17.76
#